data_AF-A0A6P8LJT0-F1
#
_entry.id   AF-A0A6P8LJT0-F1
#
_cell.length_a   1.000
_cell.length_b   1.000
_cell.length_c   1.000
_cell.angle_alpha   90.00
_cell.angle_beta   90.00
_cell.angle_gamma   90.00
#
_symmetry.space_group_name_H-M   'P 1'
#
loop_
_entity.id
_entity.type
_entity.pdbx_description
1 polymer ?
#
loop_
_entity_poly.entity_id
_entity_poly.type
_entity_poly.pdbx_seq_one_letter_code
_entity_poly.pdbx_strand_id
1 'polypeptide(L)'
;MARRSVLSFLCLLYFANSCMDYSLCAFYNNYYEEYGLESEKLCHILGKVSTIDIKIGAAIVRPKYMLDRWNVRANVHCKFKFITAKGYGLFGVIQKMSFRKNGTQCLDYVQIYAEYDPSNHKSNAELETEIFISKEKLEEGEFLAIRIAYTTFGNCSNVGYKRYKLIGHDTCLLNEYFCDGVYNCIPGICSDENNCTHEITSSGTGTNVTIGAVSSLILCFIIFIVCLWICKRSQKLCWSIDCADSNVCSRPEPLSRDTEGSVNPSVPSAPMLEVAVPSSVADKDLPPSYDSLFPEQSNPARS
;
A
#
# COMPACT_ATOMS: atom_id res chain seq x y z
N MET A 1 -42.19 4.31 -22.16
CA MET A 1 -41.85 3.78 -20.82
C MET A 1 -40.40 3.26 -20.67
N ALA A 2 -39.68 2.89 -21.74
CA ALA A 2 -38.33 2.30 -21.62
C ALA A 2 -37.20 3.26 -21.17
N ARG A 3 -37.30 4.57 -21.46
CA ARG A 3 -36.23 5.55 -21.18
C ARG A 3 -35.99 5.83 -19.69
N ARG A 4 -37.01 5.68 -18.85
CA ARG A 4 -36.91 5.93 -17.39
C ARG A 4 -36.18 4.78 -16.67
N SER A 5 -36.19 3.59 -17.25
CA SER A 5 -35.56 2.39 -16.66
C SER A 5 -34.04 2.37 -16.83
N VAL A 6 -33.53 2.92 -17.94
CA VAL A 6 -32.09 2.97 -18.24
C VAL A 6 -31.37 3.97 -17.33
N LEU A 7 -32.00 5.13 -17.08
CA LEU A 7 -31.44 6.14 -16.17
C LEU A 7 -31.38 5.64 -14.72
N SER A 8 -32.40 4.88 -14.28
CA SER A 8 -32.40 4.27 -12.94
C SER A 8 -31.29 3.22 -12.80
N PHE A 9 -30.99 2.47 -13.86
CA PHE A 9 -29.95 1.45 -13.84
C PHE A 9 -28.54 2.07 -13.84
N LEU A 10 -28.33 3.12 -14.63
CA LEU A 10 -27.09 3.91 -14.62
C LEU A 10 -26.86 4.61 -13.26
N CYS A 11 -27.91 5.14 -12.63
CA CYS A 11 -27.80 5.67 -11.27
C CYS A 11 -27.42 4.57 -10.25
N LEU A 12 -28.01 3.38 -10.33
CA LEU A 12 -27.66 2.26 -9.44
C LEU A 12 -26.22 1.80 -9.63
N LEU A 13 -25.72 1.72 -10.87
CA LEU A 13 -24.32 1.40 -11.15
C LEU A 13 -23.38 2.50 -10.67
N TYR A 14 -23.75 3.78 -10.81
CA TYR A 14 -22.96 4.90 -10.32
C TYR A 14 -22.89 4.92 -8.78
N PHE A 15 -24.01 4.65 -8.10
CA PHE A 15 -24.04 4.51 -6.64
C PHE A 15 -23.30 3.27 -6.15
N ALA A 16 -23.35 2.14 -6.86
CA ALA A 16 -22.60 0.93 -6.52
C ALA A 16 -21.07 1.14 -6.68
N ASN A 17 -20.63 1.81 -7.74
CA ASN A 17 -19.22 2.19 -7.90
C ASN A 17 -18.78 3.21 -6.84
N SER A 18 -19.63 4.19 -6.52
CA SER A 18 -19.32 5.20 -5.50
C SER A 18 -19.32 4.62 -4.07
N CYS A 19 -20.07 3.56 -3.80
CA CYS A 19 -20.04 2.85 -2.51
C CYS A 19 -18.84 1.90 -2.38
N MET A 20 -18.32 1.36 -3.49
CA MET A 20 -17.14 0.47 -3.47
C MET A 20 -15.82 1.23 -3.25
N ASP A 21 -15.75 2.52 -3.58
CA ASP A 21 -14.51 3.31 -3.46
C ASP A 21 -14.26 3.97 -2.09
N TYR A 22 -15.22 3.96 -1.15
CA TYR A 22 -15.06 4.75 0.08
C TYR A 22 -15.23 4.00 1.41
N SER A 23 -15.67 2.73 1.44
CA SER A 23 -16.09 2.13 2.72
C SER A 23 -15.31 0.88 3.18
N LEU A 24 -14.37 0.32 2.41
CA LEU A 24 -13.74 -0.97 2.77
C LEU A 24 -12.21 -1.01 2.83
N CYS A 25 -11.51 0.11 2.63
CA CYS A 25 -10.03 0.12 2.58
C CYS A 25 -9.29 0.61 3.84
N ALA A 26 -9.93 0.89 4.99
CA ALA A 26 -9.19 1.53 6.08
C ALA A 26 -9.59 1.15 7.52
N PHE A 27 -10.04 -0.08 7.79
CA PHE A 27 -9.92 -0.65 9.14
C PHE A 27 -8.87 -1.77 9.12
N TYR A 28 -7.64 -1.40 8.70
CA TYR A 28 -6.50 -2.05 9.32
C TYR A 28 -6.53 -1.60 10.78
N ASN A 29 -6.68 -2.55 11.72
CA ASN A 29 -6.38 -2.31 13.12
C ASN A 29 -4.87 -2.07 13.25
N ASN A 30 -4.41 -0.92 12.77
CA ASN A 30 -3.07 -0.45 13.03
C ASN A 30 -3.10 0.06 14.47
N TYR A 31 -2.67 -0.80 15.39
CA TYR A 31 -2.45 -0.45 16.80
C TYR A 31 -1.41 0.67 16.98
N TYR A 32 -0.69 0.99 15.89
CA TYR A 32 0.28 2.06 15.77
C TYR A 32 -0.17 3.13 14.79
N GLU A 33 -0.14 4.38 15.24
CA GLU A 33 -0.16 5.52 14.33
C GLU A 33 1.23 5.71 13.70
N GLU A 34 1.32 5.61 12.38
CA GLU A 34 2.59 5.79 11.67
C GLU A 34 2.83 7.24 11.26
N TYR A 35 3.98 7.78 11.68
CA TYR A 35 4.44 9.11 11.32
C TYR A 35 5.69 9.02 10.45
N GLY A 36 5.59 9.58 9.24
CA GLY A 36 6.73 9.77 8.35
C GLY A 36 7.58 10.95 8.80
N LEU A 37 8.91 10.80 8.84
CA LEU A 37 9.81 11.92 9.12
C LEU A 37 9.59 13.08 8.14
N GLU A 38 9.20 12.81 6.91
CA GLU A 38 8.94 13.80 5.88
C GLU A 38 7.73 14.70 6.19
N SER A 39 6.92 14.33 7.18
CA SER A 39 5.78 15.13 7.59
C SER A 39 6.25 16.43 8.25
N GLU A 40 5.62 17.54 7.88
CA GLU A 40 5.81 18.84 8.55
C GLU A 40 5.48 18.78 10.06
N LYS A 41 4.72 17.76 10.50
CA LYS A 41 4.47 17.49 11.91
C LYS A 41 5.70 17.00 12.67
N LEU A 42 6.70 16.41 12.00
CA LEU A 42 7.92 15.92 12.65
C LEU A 42 9.16 16.73 12.28
N CYS A 43 9.32 17.02 10.99
CA CYS A 43 10.46 17.76 10.47
C CYS A 43 9.98 19.08 9.84
N HIS A 44 9.86 20.11 10.67
CA HIS A 44 9.48 21.44 10.22
C HIS A 44 10.71 22.20 9.70
N ILE A 45 10.65 22.79 8.50
CA ILE A 45 11.79 23.49 7.86
C ILE A 45 12.33 24.62 8.75
N LEU A 46 11.46 25.30 9.49
CA LEU A 46 11.82 26.37 10.43
C LEU A 46 12.30 25.87 11.82
N GLY A 47 12.47 24.55 12.01
CA GLY A 47 12.90 23.97 13.29
C GLY A 47 11.89 24.11 14.43
N LYS A 48 10.61 24.37 14.11
CA LYS A 48 9.55 24.50 15.11
C LYS A 48 9.21 23.15 15.71
N VAL A 49 9.15 23.09 17.04
CA VAL A 49 8.72 21.88 17.76
C VAL A 49 7.22 21.68 17.58
N SER A 50 6.85 20.52 17.06
CA SER A 50 5.46 20.09 16.94
C SER A 50 5.09 19.15 18.09
N THR A 51 3.93 19.38 18.70
CA THR A 51 3.42 18.53 19.78
C THR A 51 2.34 17.61 19.22
N ILE A 52 2.44 16.32 19.50
CA ILE A 52 1.54 15.28 19.02
C ILE A 52 0.95 14.55 20.23
N ASP A 53 -0.37 14.52 20.31
CA ASP A 53 -1.12 13.84 21.37
C ASP A 53 -1.48 12.42 20.93
N ILE A 54 -0.85 11.41 21.55
CA ILE A 54 -1.15 9.98 21.31
C ILE A 54 -2.34 9.52 22.18
N LYS A 55 -2.75 10.31 23.20
CA LYS A 55 -3.74 9.97 24.23
C LYS A 55 -3.45 8.63 24.90
N ILE A 56 -3.94 7.54 24.32
CA ILE A 56 -3.75 6.15 24.73
C ILE A 56 -3.53 5.36 23.43
N GLY A 57 -2.34 4.83 23.25
CA GLY A 57 -1.96 4.07 22.05
C GLY A 57 -0.46 3.98 21.86
N ALA A 58 -0.05 3.78 20.62
CA ALA A 58 1.33 3.72 20.21
C ALA A 58 1.52 4.43 18.87
N ALA A 59 2.73 4.93 18.63
CA ALA A 59 3.11 5.57 17.40
C ALA A 59 4.46 5.06 16.92
N ILE A 60 4.65 4.96 15.61
CA ILE A 60 5.93 4.61 15.00
C ILE A 60 6.40 5.78 14.15
N VAL A 61 7.62 6.25 14.43
CA VAL A 61 8.30 7.24 13.62
C VAL A 61 9.34 6.55 12.75
N ARG A 62 9.24 6.73 11.43
CA ARG A 62 10.20 6.21 10.45
C ARG A 62 10.27 7.10 9.21
N PRO A 63 11.38 7.13 8.46
CA PRO A 63 11.37 7.70 7.13
C PRO A 63 10.50 6.83 6.20
N LYS A 64 9.75 7.48 5.31
CA LYS A 64 9.04 6.78 4.23
C LYS A 64 9.90 6.67 2.98
N TYR A 65 10.64 7.71 2.63
CA TYR A 65 11.46 7.78 1.41
C TYR A 65 12.63 8.78 1.50
N MET A 66 12.66 9.67 2.49
CA MET A 66 13.68 10.72 2.60
C MET A 66 15.10 10.17 2.76
N LEU A 67 15.25 8.98 3.33
CA LEU A 67 16.58 8.35 3.52
C LEU A 67 16.98 7.41 2.38
N ASP A 68 16.07 7.08 1.45
CA ASP A 68 16.35 6.16 0.35
C ASP A 68 17.29 6.78 -0.70
N ARG A 69 17.21 8.10 -0.87
CA ARG A 69 18.05 8.87 -1.79
C ARG A 69 18.61 10.08 -1.06
N TRP A 70 19.69 9.87 -0.30
CA TRP A 70 20.35 10.94 0.43
C TRP A 70 21.14 11.86 -0.50
N ASN A 71 20.43 12.80 -1.13
CA ASN A 71 21.01 13.86 -1.95
C ASN A 71 20.45 15.22 -1.53
N VAL A 72 20.59 15.53 -0.24
CA VAL A 72 20.09 16.77 0.35
C VAL A 72 21.14 17.87 0.28
N ARG A 73 20.70 19.12 0.06
CA ARG A 73 21.58 20.30 0.02
C ARG A 73 21.79 20.94 1.40
N ALA A 74 20.98 20.56 2.37
CA ALA A 74 20.94 21.13 3.71
C ALA A 74 20.81 20.03 4.76
N ASN A 75 21.24 20.34 5.99
CA ASN A 75 21.08 19.43 7.12
C ASN A 75 19.59 19.27 7.42
N VAL A 76 19.18 18.07 7.77
CA VAL A 76 17.81 17.79 8.21
C VAL A 76 17.80 17.84 9.73
N HIS A 77 16.92 18.69 10.28
CA HIS A 77 16.71 18.81 11.71
C HIS A 77 15.23 18.66 12.01
N CYS A 78 14.91 17.62 12.76
CA CYS A 78 13.55 17.26 13.11
C CYS A 78 13.40 17.33 14.62
N LYS A 79 12.37 18.04 15.07
CA LYS A 79 12.13 18.24 16.49
C LYS A 79 10.64 18.16 16.77
N PHE A 80 10.26 17.18 17.58
CA PHE A 80 8.87 16.92 17.89
C PHE A 80 8.72 16.39 19.32
N LYS A 81 7.52 16.52 19.87
CA LYS A 81 7.19 16.14 21.24
C LYS A 81 5.92 15.30 21.24
N PHE A 82 5.99 14.12 21.83
CA PHE A 82 4.82 13.28 22.07
C PHE A 82 4.30 13.49 23.49
N ILE A 83 2.98 13.62 23.61
CA ILE A 83 2.28 13.76 24.90
C ILE A 83 1.22 12.68 25.06
N THR A 84 0.99 12.26 26.30
CA THR A 84 0.00 11.23 26.66
C THR A 84 -1.22 11.80 27.35
N ALA A 85 -2.25 10.97 27.53
CA ALA A 85 -3.34 11.28 28.45
C ALA A 85 -2.83 11.32 29.91
N LYS A 86 -3.53 12.06 30.76
CA LYS A 86 -3.18 12.18 32.19
C LYS A 86 -3.17 10.81 32.87
N GLY A 87 -2.12 10.55 33.67
CA GLY A 87 -1.95 9.29 34.39
C GLY A 87 -1.34 8.16 33.56
N TYR A 88 -0.96 8.42 32.30
CA TYR A 88 -0.23 7.48 31.45
C TYR A 88 1.22 7.92 31.28
N GLY A 89 2.15 6.97 31.39
CA GLY A 89 3.53 7.12 30.99
C GLY A 89 3.73 6.89 29.50
N LEU A 90 4.95 7.18 29.02
CA LEU A 90 5.36 6.99 27.63
C LEU A 90 6.74 6.35 27.58
N PHE A 91 6.87 5.25 26.82
CA PHE A 91 8.16 4.72 26.41
C PHE A 91 8.53 5.26 25.04
N GLY A 92 9.82 5.50 24.81
CA GLY A 92 10.40 5.77 23.50
C GLY A 92 11.54 4.80 23.25
N VAL A 93 11.39 3.90 22.28
CA VAL A 93 12.32 2.80 22.02
C VAL A 93 12.82 2.88 20.57
N ILE A 94 14.12 2.99 20.40
CA ILE A 94 14.78 2.97 19.08
C ILE A 94 14.86 1.52 18.59
N GLN A 95 14.05 1.18 17.59
CA GLN A 95 13.95 -0.16 17.01
C GLN A 95 15.08 -0.47 16.04
N LYS A 96 15.49 0.54 15.26
CA LYS A 96 16.52 0.42 14.23
C LYS A 96 17.21 1.75 14.08
N MET A 97 18.53 1.76 13.98
CA MET A 97 19.32 2.96 13.75
C MET A 97 20.58 2.61 12.92
N SER A 98 20.82 3.37 11.86
CA SER A 98 22.05 3.38 11.06
C SER A 98 22.36 4.82 10.72
N PHE A 99 23.35 5.39 11.41
CA PHE A 99 23.76 6.79 11.37
C PHE A 99 25.27 6.88 11.16
N ARG A 100 25.72 7.95 10.50
CA ARG A 100 27.11 8.10 10.13
C ARG A 100 27.94 8.75 11.23
N LYS A 101 29.23 8.47 11.17
CA LYS A 101 30.27 9.07 12.01
C LYS A 101 31.48 9.43 11.17
N ASN A 102 32.15 10.51 11.53
CA ASN A 102 33.44 10.90 10.97
C ASN A 102 34.50 10.77 12.08
N GLY A 103 35.23 9.65 12.07
CA GLY A 103 36.15 9.30 13.15
C GLY A 103 35.43 9.13 14.49
N THR A 104 35.69 10.03 15.43
CA THR A 104 35.04 10.07 16.75
C THR A 104 33.80 10.96 16.81
N GLN A 105 33.51 11.73 15.77
CA GLN A 105 32.40 12.67 15.73
C GLN A 105 31.17 12.02 15.09
N CYS A 106 30.02 12.05 15.77
CA CYS A 106 28.75 11.65 15.18
C CYS A 106 28.28 12.72 14.19
N LEU A 107 28.03 12.35 12.94
CA LEU A 107 27.49 13.25 11.93
C LEU A 107 25.97 13.34 12.04
N ASP A 108 25.35 12.20 12.30
CA ASP A 108 23.92 12.06 12.49
C ASP A 108 23.65 11.58 13.91
N TYR A 109 22.58 12.08 14.53
CA TYR A 109 22.24 11.71 15.91
C TYR A 109 20.74 11.77 16.16
N VAL A 110 20.33 11.06 17.21
CA VAL A 110 19.01 11.15 17.80
C VAL A 110 19.17 11.39 19.30
N GLN A 111 18.40 12.32 19.83
CA GLN A 111 18.33 12.63 21.25
C GLN A 111 16.87 12.56 21.69
N ILE A 112 16.63 11.87 22.80
CA ILE A 112 15.31 11.75 23.41
C ILE A 112 15.40 12.34 24.81
N TYR A 113 14.60 13.36 25.06
CA TYR A 113 14.50 14.06 26.33
C TYR A 113 13.17 13.73 26.98
N ALA A 114 13.24 13.23 28.21
CA ALA A 114 12.06 13.04 29.06
C ALA A 114 11.97 14.21 30.05
N GLU A 115 10.83 14.89 30.05
CA GLU A 115 10.57 15.92 31.04
C GLU A 115 10.04 15.25 32.32
N TYR A 116 10.84 15.28 33.39
CA TYR A 116 10.45 14.76 34.69
C TYR A 116 9.98 15.91 35.58
N ASP A 117 8.67 16.00 35.81
CA ASP A 117 8.11 16.93 36.80
C ASP A 117 7.85 16.18 38.13
N PRO A 118 8.72 16.35 39.15
CA PRO A 118 8.57 15.68 40.45
C PRO A 118 7.35 16.16 41.24
N SER A 119 6.70 17.24 40.83
CA SER A 119 5.63 17.90 41.59
C SER A 119 4.24 17.31 41.27
N ASN A 120 4.14 16.39 40.32
CA ASN A 120 2.95 16.36 39.48
C ASN A 120 1.93 15.26 39.81
N HIS A 121 0.90 15.63 40.56
CA HIS A 121 -0.29 14.81 40.77
C HIS A 121 -1.20 14.69 39.51
N LYS A 122 -0.89 15.36 38.37
CA LYS A 122 -1.81 15.46 37.22
C LYS A 122 -1.19 15.61 35.81
N SER A 123 0.12 15.45 35.60
CA SER A 123 0.68 15.63 34.24
C SER A 123 0.51 14.40 33.36
N ASN A 124 0.27 14.70 32.10
CA ASN A 124 0.66 13.92 30.94
C ASN A 124 2.17 13.64 30.95
N ALA A 125 2.58 12.46 30.47
CA ALA A 125 3.99 12.21 30.17
C ALA A 125 4.36 12.84 28.84
N GLU A 126 5.57 13.39 28.76
CA GLU A 126 6.09 14.05 27.56
C GLU A 126 7.48 13.51 27.19
N LEU A 127 7.65 13.15 25.92
CA LEU A 127 8.94 12.81 25.34
C LEU A 127 9.21 13.72 24.14
N GLU A 128 10.25 14.54 24.26
CA GLU A 128 10.76 15.35 23.15
C GLU A 128 11.88 14.59 22.44
N THR A 129 11.81 14.54 21.12
CA THR A 129 12.81 13.87 20.29
C THR A 129 13.36 14.82 19.26
N GLU A 130 14.68 14.83 19.17
CA GLU A 130 15.46 15.61 18.23
C GLU A 130 16.28 14.66 17.36
N ILE A 131 16.09 14.75 16.05
CA ILE A 131 16.85 13.98 15.05
C ILE A 131 17.59 14.97 14.17
N PHE A 132 18.89 14.77 14.05
CA PHE A 132 19.75 15.55 13.17
C PHE A 132 20.46 14.63 12.19
N ILE A 133 20.41 15.00 10.91
CA ILE A 133 21.07 14.26 9.84
C ILE A 133 21.87 15.25 8.97
N SER A 134 23.18 15.03 8.86
CA SER A 134 24.11 15.89 8.14
C SER A 134 23.89 15.84 6.62
N LYS A 135 24.05 16.97 5.95
CA LYS A 135 24.00 17.08 4.47
C LYS A 135 25.12 16.38 3.73
N GLU A 136 26.10 15.82 4.45
CA GLU A 136 27.20 15.07 3.85
C GLU A 136 26.66 13.94 2.96
N LYS A 137 27.42 13.54 1.94
CA LYS A 137 27.01 12.44 1.06
C LYS A 137 27.20 11.11 1.77
N LEU A 138 26.44 10.10 1.37
CA LEU A 138 26.69 8.71 1.78
C LEU A 138 27.90 8.16 1.02
N GLU A 139 28.78 7.43 1.70
CA GLU A 139 29.81 6.64 1.04
C GLU A 139 29.21 5.39 0.36
N GLU A 140 29.97 4.74 -0.51
CA GLU A 140 29.49 3.56 -1.23
C GLU A 140 29.20 2.42 -0.24
N GLY A 141 27.96 1.92 -0.25
CA GLY A 141 27.49 0.89 0.67
C GLY A 141 26.93 1.39 2.00
N GLU A 142 27.04 2.68 2.31
CA GLU A 142 26.38 3.27 3.48
C GLU A 142 24.89 3.49 3.24
N PHE A 143 24.09 3.36 4.29
CA PHE A 143 22.67 3.70 4.28
C PHE A 143 22.22 4.29 5.62
N LEU A 144 21.23 5.16 5.55
CA LEU A 144 20.61 5.75 6.73
C LEU A 144 19.32 5.02 7.07
N ALA A 145 19.14 4.68 8.34
CA ALA A 145 17.91 4.07 8.81
C ALA A 145 17.58 4.56 10.21
N ILE A 146 16.31 4.84 10.46
CA ILE A 146 15.81 5.10 11.81
C ILE A 146 14.37 4.61 11.93
N ARG A 147 14.07 3.92 13.03
CA ARG A 147 12.71 3.53 13.41
C ARG A 147 12.60 3.65 14.91
N ILE A 148 11.65 4.45 15.38
CA ILE A 148 11.40 4.66 16.82
C ILE A 148 9.93 4.32 17.10
N ALA A 149 9.69 3.54 18.15
CA ALA A 149 8.36 3.25 18.67
C ALA A 149 8.12 4.10 19.93
N TYR A 150 6.95 4.71 20.01
CA TYR A 150 6.47 5.43 21.19
C TYR A 150 5.23 4.74 21.69
N THR A 151 5.24 4.26 22.92
CA THR A 151 4.14 3.43 23.42
C THR A 151 3.71 3.88 24.80
N THR A 152 2.42 4.15 24.93
CA THR A 152 1.83 4.56 26.20
C THR A 152 1.73 3.38 27.16
N PHE A 153 1.97 3.63 28.44
CA PHE A 153 1.77 2.65 29.50
C PHE A 153 0.98 3.28 30.65
N GLY A 154 0.23 2.47 31.38
CA GLY A 154 -0.63 2.96 32.46
C GLY A 154 -0.44 2.17 33.75
N ASN A 155 -1.11 2.60 34.80
CA ASN A 155 -1.20 1.83 36.04
C ASN A 155 -2.31 0.77 35.91
N CYS A 156 -2.00 -0.50 36.23
CA CYS A 156 -2.93 -1.63 36.12
C CYS A 156 -4.17 -1.47 36.98
N SER A 157 -4.04 -0.85 38.17
CA SER A 157 -5.15 -0.64 39.10
C SER A 157 -6.27 0.20 38.51
N ASN A 158 -5.97 1.04 37.51
CA ASN A 158 -6.94 1.92 36.86
C ASN A 158 -7.55 1.31 35.58
N VAL A 159 -7.07 0.15 35.11
CA VAL A 159 -7.49 -0.45 33.84
C VAL A 159 -7.87 -1.93 33.99
N GLY A 160 -8.85 -2.39 33.21
CA GLY A 160 -9.31 -3.77 33.30
C GLY A 160 -8.25 -4.77 32.81
N TYR A 161 -7.89 -5.75 33.67
CA TYR A 161 -6.92 -6.83 33.40
C TYR A 161 -7.16 -7.67 32.13
N LYS A 162 -8.34 -7.59 31.50
CA LYS A 162 -8.64 -8.33 30.27
C LYS A 162 -7.93 -7.78 29.02
N ARG A 163 -7.62 -6.48 28.98
CA ARG A 163 -7.00 -5.81 27.81
C ARG A 163 -5.55 -5.41 28.03
N TYR A 164 -5.07 -5.55 29.25
CA TYR A 164 -3.78 -5.04 29.68
C TYR A 164 -3.01 -6.14 30.40
N LYS A 165 -1.71 -6.23 30.12
CA LYS A 165 -0.79 -7.18 30.75
C LYS A 165 0.21 -6.42 31.60
N LEU A 166 0.42 -6.94 32.81
CA LEU A 166 1.37 -6.41 33.77
C LEU A 166 2.80 -6.57 33.24
N ILE A 167 3.55 -5.46 33.24
CA ILE A 167 4.96 -5.42 32.81
C ILE A 167 5.95 -5.15 33.95
N GLY A 168 5.48 -4.66 35.10
CA GLY A 168 6.29 -4.44 36.31
C GLY A 168 5.79 -3.28 37.17
N HIS A 169 6.04 -3.29 38.49
CA HIS A 169 5.66 -2.21 39.44
C HIS A 169 4.26 -1.60 39.22
N ASP A 170 3.22 -2.45 39.13
CA ASP A 170 1.83 -2.04 38.86
C ASP A 170 1.62 -1.27 37.54
N THR A 171 2.56 -1.41 36.61
CA THR A 171 2.49 -0.84 35.27
C THR A 171 2.01 -1.90 34.28
N CYS A 172 1.07 -1.51 33.41
CA CYS A 172 0.57 -2.34 32.32
C CYS A 172 0.81 -1.74 30.95
N LEU A 173 0.92 -2.65 30.00
CA LEU A 173 0.89 -2.40 28.57
C LEU A 173 -0.35 -3.08 27.96
N LEU A 174 -0.86 -2.54 26.86
CA LEU A 174 -1.97 -3.16 26.13
C LEU A 174 -1.54 -4.53 25.58
N ASN A 175 -2.42 -5.53 25.63
CA ASN A 175 -2.11 -6.91 25.22
C ASN A 175 -1.69 -7.02 23.75
N GLU A 176 -2.21 -6.13 22.92
CA GLU A 176 -1.99 -6.09 21.48
C GLU A 176 -0.58 -5.63 21.10
N TYR A 177 0.20 -5.10 22.06
CA TYR A 177 1.60 -4.70 21.90
C TYR A 177 2.60 -5.79 22.32
N PHE A 178 2.14 -7.02 22.55
CA PHE A 178 3.00 -8.16 22.84
C PHE A 178 3.08 -9.07 21.63
N CYS A 179 4.29 -9.51 21.30
CA CYS A 179 4.56 -10.45 20.22
C CYS A 179 4.12 -9.93 18.84
N ASP A 180 4.25 -8.63 18.62
CA ASP A 180 3.88 -7.96 17.36
C ASP A 180 5.09 -7.58 16.48
N GLY A 181 6.31 -7.93 16.93
CA GLY A 181 7.56 -7.63 16.26
C GLY A 181 8.07 -6.20 16.48
N VAL A 182 7.51 -5.47 17.45
CA VAL A 182 7.93 -4.12 17.84
C VAL A 182 8.26 -4.13 19.33
N TYR A 183 9.45 -3.66 19.71
CA TYR A 183 9.80 -3.48 21.11
C TYR A 183 9.16 -2.21 21.66
N ASN A 184 8.05 -2.32 22.36
CA ASN A 184 7.27 -1.22 22.92
C ASN A 184 7.81 -0.67 24.23
N CYS A 185 8.73 -1.40 24.86
CA CYS A 185 9.15 -1.08 26.20
C CYS A 185 10.66 -1.34 26.40
N ILE A 186 11.23 -0.76 27.46
CA ILE A 186 12.68 -0.72 27.63
C ILE A 186 13.21 -2.11 28.00
N PRO A 187 14.25 -2.63 27.30
CA PRO A 187 14.89 -3.89 27.66
C PRO A 187 15.35 -3.91 29.12
N GLY A 188 15.03 -4.98 29.85
CA GLY A 188 15.36 -5.16 31.26
C GLY A 188 14.29 -4.66 32.23
N ILE A 189 13.37 -3.79 31.80
CA ILE A 189 12.16 -3.45 32.57
C ILE A 189 11.04 -4.45 32.24
N CYS A 190 10.91 -4.78 30.96
CA CYS A 190 9.84 -5.62 30.44
C CYS A 190 10.31 -6.35 29.19
N SER A 191 9.50 -7.32 28.78
CA SER A 191 9.82 -8.22 27.67
C SER A 191 8.53 -8.56 26.95
N ASP A 192 8.15 -7.67 26.04
CA ASP A 192 6.97 -7.80 25.20
C ASP A 192 7.18 -8.81 24.07
N GLU A 193 8.39 -8.85 23.51
CA GLU A 193 8.74 -9.71 22.37
C GLU A 193 9.47 -11.01 22.74
N ASN A 194 9.61 -11.32 24.04
CA ASN A 194 10.25 -12.57 24.49
C ASN A 194 9.21 -13.65 24.79
N ASN A 195 9.60 -14.92 24.53
CA ASN A 195 8.77 -16.10 24.82
C ASN A 195 7.39 -16.05 24.14
N CYS A 196 7.36 -15.49 22.94
CA CYS A 196 6.20 -15.56 22.06
C CYS A 196 6.04 -17.02 21.63
N THR A 197 5.15 -17.75 22.30
CA THR A 197 4.66 -19.00 21.76
C THR A 197 4.05 -18.67 20.40
N HIS A 198 4.55 -19.30 19.34
CA HIS A 198 3.94 -19.26 18.02
C HIS A 198 2.56 -19.96 18.03
N GLU A 199 1.68 -19.62 18.97
CA GLU A 199 0.26 -19.66 18.66
C GLU A 199 0.09 -18.61 17.58
N ILE A 200 0.12 -19.09 16.34
CA ILE A 200 -0.41 -18.39 15.18
C ILE A 200 -1.88 -18.15 15.52
N THR A 201 -2.14 -17.12 16.32
CA THR A 201 -3.43 -16.48 16.42
C THR A 201 -3.53 -15.80 15.07
N SER A 202 -3.88 -16.59 14.05
CA SER A 202 -4.11 -16.15 12.70
C SER A 202 -5.06 -14.99 12.83
N SER A 203 -4.52 -13.78 12.72
CA SER A 203 -5.33 -12.58 12.68
C SER A 203 -6.34 -12.86 11.58
N GLY A 204 -7.62 -12.74 11.89
CA GLY A 204 -8.73 -13.08 10.99
C GLY A 204 -8.68 -12.36 9.63
N THR A 205 -7.61 -11.64 9.31
CA THR A 205 -7.11 -11.27 7.99
C THR A 205 -7.40 -12.32 6.92
N GLY A 206 -7.07 -13.60 7.15
CA GLY A 206 -7.38 -14.66 6.18
C GLY A 206 -8.89 -14.79 5.93
N THR A 207 -9.68 -14.87 7.00
CA THR A 207 -11.15 -14.96 6.93
C THR A 207 -11.80 -13.70 6.36
N ASN A 208 -11.28 -12.51 6.69
CA ASN A 208 -11.82 -11.23 6.27
C ASN A 208 -11.57 -10.97 4.78
N VAL A 209 -10.39 -11.34 4.27
CA VAL A 209 -10.07 -11.27 2.84
C VAL A 209 -10.95 -12.26 2.06
N THR A 210 -11.17 -13.48 2.59
CA THR A 210 -12.08 -14.43 1.94
C THR A 210 -13.53 -13.95 1.95
N ILE A 211 -14.00 -13.32 3.02
CA ILE A 211 -15.35 -12.74 3.08
C ILE A 211 -15.50 -11.60 2.07
N GLY A 212 -14.48 -10.73 1.96
CA GLY A 212 -14.43 -9.68 0.94
C GLY A 212 -14.53 -10.25 -0.48
N ALA A 213 -13.69 -11.23 -0.81
CA ALA A 213 -13.68 -11.86 -2.13
C ALA A 213 -14.99 -12.62 -2.45
N VAL A 214 -15.53 -13.36 -1.49
CA VAL A 214 -16.81 -14.08 -1.68
C VAL A 214 -17.96 -13.10 -1.87
N SER A 215 -18.01 -12.02 -1.09
CA SER A 215 -19.05 -11.00 -1.21
C SER A 215 -19.01 -10.28 -2.56
N SER A 216 -17.82 -10.00 -3.10
CA SER A 216 -17.68 -9.36 -4.41
C SER A 216 -18.06 -10.29 -5.56
N LEU A 217 -17.71 -11.58 -5.47
CA LEU A 217 -18.13 -12.59 -6.45
C LEU A 217 -19.66 -12.75 -6.49
N ILE A 218 -20.31 -12.81 -5.32
CA ILE A 218 -21.77 -12.89 -5.22
C ILE A 218 -22.42 -11.63 -5.83
N LEU A 219 -21.90 -10.45 -5.51
CA LEU A 219 -22.40 -9.18 -6.06
C LEU A 219 -22.28 -9.14 -7.59
N CYS A 220 -21.13 -9.53 -8.13
CA CYS A 220 -20.91 -9.64 -9.58
C CYS A 220 -21.89 -10.61 -10.24
N PHE A 221 -22.16 -11.75 -9.61
CA PHE A 221 -23.11 -12.74 -10.12
C PHE A 221 -24.55 -12.21 -10.15
N ILE A 222 -24.97 -11.48 -9.10
CA ILE A 222 -26.28 -10.83 -9.05
C ILE A 222 -26.41 -9.78 -10.16
N ILE A 223 -25.39 -8.93 -10.35
CA ILE A 223 -25.37 -7.92 -11.42
C ILE A 223 -25.49 -8.60 -12.79
N PHE A 224 -24.75 -9.69 -13.02
CA PHE A 224 -24.81 -10.44 -14.27
C PHE A 224 -26.21 -11.01 -14.56
N ILE A 225 -26.86 -11.61 -13.55
CA ILE A 225 -28.24 -12.12 -13.69
C ILE A 225 -29.22 -10.99 -14.02
N VAL A 226 -29.11 -9.84 -13.35
CA VAL A 226 -29.96 -8.69 -13.60
C VAL A 226 -29.75 -8.14 -15.01
N CYS A 227 -28.50 -8.06 -15.49
CA CYS A 227 -28.18 -7.68 -16.86
C CYS A 227 -28.82 -8.64 -17.88
N LEU A 228 -28.68 -9.96 -17.68
CA LEU A 228 -29.31 -10.97 -18.54
C LEU A 228 -30.85 -10.84 -18.53
N TRP A 229 -31.45 -10.56 -17.37
CA TRP A 229 -32.89 -10.38 -17.27
C TRP A 229 -33.38 -9.12 -18.02
N ILE A 230 -32.65 -8.01 -17.91
CA ILE A 230 -32.95 -6.78 -18.66
C ILE A 230 -32.78 -7.02 -20.16
N CYS A 231 -31.70 -7.69 -20.57
CA CYS A 231 -31.45 -8.04 -21.96
C CYS A 231 -32.57 -8.94 -22.53
N LYS A 232 -33.00 -9.97 -21.78
CA LYS A 232 -34.17 -10.81 -22.11
C LYS A 232 -35.45 -9.99 -22.24
N ARG A 233 -35.71 -9.08 -21.30
CA ARG A 233 -36.91 -8.22 -21.31
C ARG A 233 -36.91 -7.23 -22.46
N SER A 234 -35.75 -6.75 -22.87
CA SER A 234 -35.59 -5.79 -23.96
C SER A 234 -35.64 -6.43 -25.36
N GLN A 235 -35.77 -7.76 -25.46
CA GLN A 235 -35.72 -8.52 -26.72
C GLN A 235 -34.49 -8.23 -27.59
N LYS A 236 -33.40 -7.71 -27.01
CA LYS A 236 -32.18 -7.34 -27.72
C LYS A 236 -31.13 -8.47 -27.81
N LEU A 237 -31.35 -9.55 -27.07
CA LEU A 237 -30.59 -10.78 -27.28
C LEU A 237 -31.30 -11.59 -28.36
N CYS A 238 -30.81 -11.49 -29.60
CA CYS A 238 -31.20 -12.36 -30.69
C CYS A 238 -30.74 -13.79 -30.37
N TRP A 239 -31.55 -14.50 -29.60
CA TRP A 239 -31.49 -15.97 -29.47
C TRP A 239 -32.44 -16.65 -30.47
N SER A 240 -33.05 -15.87 -31.37
CA SER A 240 -33.70 -16.44 -32.55
C SER A 240 -32.60 -16.78 -33.56
N ILE A 241 -32.66 -18.02 -34.03
CA ILE A 241 -31.74 -18.61 -35.01
C ILE A 241 -31.89 -17.93 -36.40
N ASP A 242 -32.85 -17.01 -36.55
CA ASP A 242 -33.24 -16.39 -37.81
C ASP A 242 -32.38 -15.17 -38.18
N CYS A 243 -31.36 -14.83 -37.39
CA CYS A 243 -30.39 -13.75 -37.71
C CYS A 243 -29.05 -14.28 -38.22
N ALA A 244 -28.90 -15.60 -38.42
CA ALA A 244 -27.69 -16.24 -38.95
C ALA A 244 -27.87 -16.81 -40.36
N ASP A 245 -28.95 -16.45 -41.08
CA ASP A 245 -29.15 -16.92 -42.45
C ASP A 245 -28.71 -15.86 -43.46
N SER A 246 -27.58 -16.12 -44.14
CA SER A 246 -26.92 -15.24 -45.09
C SER A 246 -27.63 -15.15 -46.47
N ASN A 247 -28.86 -15.64 -46.60
CA ASN A 247 -29.46 -15.92 -47.91
C ASN A 247 -30.55 -14.95 -48.39
N VAL A 248 -30.77 -13.80 -47.74
CA VAL A 248 -31.69 -12.77 -48.28
C VAL A 248 -30.91 -11.68 -49.01
N CYS A 249 -30.15 -12.06 -50.04
CA CYS A 249 -29.66 -11.11 -51.05
C CYS A 249 -29.27 -11.83 -52.36
N SER A 250 -30.22 -12.48 -53.02
CA SER A 250 -30.21 -12.87 -54.44
C SER A 250 -31.63 -13.35 -54.75
N ARG A 251 -32.41 -12.83 -55.69
CA ARG A 251 -32.13 -12.63 -57.12
C ARG A 251 -33.40 -12.04 -57.79
N PRO A 252 -33.33 -11.55 -59.04
CA PRO A 252 -34.34 -12.01 -60.01
C PRO A 252 -33.70 -12.88 -61.10
N GLU A 253 -34.01 -14.18 -61.01
CA GLU A 253 -34.56 -14.97 -62.11
C GLU A 253 -33.69 -15.27 -63.37
N PRO A 254 -34.14 -16.14 -64.30
CA PRO A 254 -33.64 -17.52 -64.35
C PRO A 254 -33.17 -17.94 -65.76
N LEU A 255 -32.68 -19.17 -65.92
CA LEU A 255 -33.24 -20.11 -66.91
C LEU A 255 -32.55 -21.49 -66.82
N SER A 256 -33.40 -22.52 -66.70
CA SER A 256 -33.33 -23.85 -67.36
C SER A 256 -32.08 -24.73 -67.14
N ARG A 257 -32.14 -26.05 -66.96
CA ARG A 257 -33.14 -27.06 -67.32
C ARG A 257 -32.73 -28.37 -66.64
N ASP A 258 -33.73 -29.07 -66.10
CA ASP A 258 -33.91 -30.51 -65.97
C ASP A 258 -32.68 -31.46 -65.94
N THR A 259 -32.66 -32.34 -64.94
CA THR A 259 -32.85 -33.81 -65.09
C THR A 259 -31.92 -34.60 -64.16
N GLU A 260 -32.58 -35.34 -63.27
CA GLU A 260 -32.22 -36.64 -62.65
C GLU A 260 -30.89 -36.82 -61.89
N GLY A 261 -31.06 -37.35 -60.67
CA GLY A 261 -30.56 -38.70 -60.44
C GLY A 261 -29.29 -38.83 -59.59
N SER A 262 -29.52 -39.24 -58.34
CA SER A 262 -28.84 -40.38 -57.72
C SER A 262 -27.36 -40.24 -57.29
N VAL A 263 -27.19 -40.32 -55.96
CA VAL A 263 -26.24 -41.19 -55.26
C VAL A 263 -24.76 -40.74 -55.13
N ASN A 264 -24.45 -40.40 -53.86
CA ASN A 264 -23.26 -40.70 -53.07
C ASN A 264 -21.95 -39.90 -53.19
N PRO A 265 -21.19 -39.85 -52.06
CA PRO A 265 -20.16 -38.86 -51.75
C PRO A 265 -18.74 -39.41 -51.92
N SER A 266 -17.75 -38.53 -51.99
CA SER A 266 -16.43 -38.77 -51.39
C SER A 266 -15.52 -37.54 -51.49
N VAL A 267 -15.00 -37.14 -50.33
CA VAL A 267 -13.73 -36.47 -49.99
C VAL A 267 -12.78 -36.08 -51.14
N PRO A 268 -12.22 -34.85 -51.08
CA PRO A 268 -10.78 -34.66 -51.29
C PRO A 268 -10.17 -33.76 -50.19
N SER A 269 -9.17 -34.23 -49.44
CA SER A 269 -7.73 -34.18 -49.74
C SER A 269 -7.12 -32.78 -49.67
N ALA A 270 -6.33 -32.56 -48.62
CA ALA A 270 -5.56 -31.35 -48.35
C ALA A 270 -4.39 -31.15 -49.35
N PRO A 271 -4.03 -29.90 -49.68
CA PRO A 271 -2.78 -29.60 -50.37
C PRO A 271 -1.67 -29.14 -49.42
N MET A 272 -0.44 -29.46 -49.83
CA MET A 272 0.82 -29.40 -49.09
C MET A 272 1.37 -27.99 -48.83
N LEU A 273 2.14 -27.94 -47.75
CA LEU A 273 2.96 -26.84 -47.23
C LEU A 273 4.19 -26.60 -48.13
N GLU A 274 4.31 -25.43 -48.75
CA GLU A 274 5.58 -24.94 -49.32
C GLU A 274 6.24 -23.95 -48.36
N VAL A 275 7.48 -24.27 -48.01
CA VAL A 275 8.40 -23.44 -47.22
C VAL A 275 9.13 -22.49 -48.17
N ALA A 276 8.96 -21.19 -47.95
CA ALA A 276 9.80 -20.16 -48.56
C ALA A 276 10.33 -19.21 -47.48
N VAL A 277 11.66 -19.09 -47.42
CA VAL A 277 12.47 -18.14 -46.62
C VAL A 277 13.73 -17.87 -47.45
N PRO A 278 14.44 -16.72 -47.41
CA PRO A 278 14.12 -15.33 -46.99
C PRO A 278 14.55 -14.25 -48.02
N SER A 279 14.11 -13.00 -47.81
CA SER A 279 14.73 -11.70 -48.22
C SER A 279 13.69 -10.60 -47.91
N SER A 280 13.93 -9.39 -47.39
CA SER A 280 15.08 -8.50 -47.22
C SER A 280 14.74 -7.46 -46.14
N VAL A 281 15.77 -7.03 -45.42
CA VAL A 281 16.00 -5.70 -44.84
C VAL A 281 14.85 -4.69 -44.95
N ALA A 282 14.25 -4.35 -43.80
CA ALA A 282 13.62 -3.06 -43.57
C ALA A 282 13.84 -2.66 -42.10
N ASP A 283 14.93 -1.93 -41.94
CA ASP A 283 15.23 -0.92 -40.93
C ASP A 283 13.96 -0.38 -40.23
N LYS A 284 13.82 -0.69 -38.94
CA LYS A 284 12.86 -0.04 -38.06
C LYS A 284 13.58 0.41 -36.79
N ASP A 285 13.84 1.72 -36.77
CA ASP A 285 13.81 2.62 -35.60
C ASP A 285 14.33 2.04 -34.29
N LEU A 286 15.66 1.94 -34.19
CA LEU A 286 16.32 1.97 -32.89
C LEU A 286 16.33 3.42 -32.37
N PRO A 287 16.05 3.65 -31.08
CA PRO A 287 16.19 4.99 -30.50
C PRO A 287 17.64 5.48 -30.66
N PRO A 288 17.87 6.79 -30.86
CA PRO A 288 19.20 7.34 -31.00
C PRO A 288 20.05 7.03 -29.76
N SER A 289 21.33 6.74 -29.98
CA SER A 289 22.27 6.50 -28.88
C SER A 289 22.45 7.77 -28.03
N TYR A 290 22.45 7.57 -26.71
CA TYR A 290 22.48 8.61 -25.68
C TYR A 290 23.77 9.46 -25.69
N ASP A 291 24.81 8.99 -26.38
CA ASP A 291 26.12 9.66 -26.50
C ASP A 291 26.12 10.92 -27.38
N SER A 292 25.04 11.21 -28.10
CA SER A 292 24.91 12.46 -28.86
C SER A 292 24.46 13.67 -28.02
N LEU A 293 24.20 13.50 -26.72
CA LEU A 293 23.70 14.57 -25.84
C LEU A 293 24.78 15.32 -25.06
N PHE A 294 26.05 14.94 -25.19
CA PHE A 294 27.14 15.58 -24.44
C PHE A 294 28.29 15.97 -25.39
N PRO A 295 28.62 17.27 -25.53
CA PRO A 295 29.77 17.69 -26.32
C PRO A 295 31.05 17.16 -25.68
N GLU A 296 31.94 16.56 -26.51
CA GLU A 296 33.27 16.19 -26.08
C GLU A 296 34.00 17.43 -25.58
N GLN A 297 34.33 17.47 -24.29
CA GLN A 297 35.26 18.45 -23.74
C GLN A 297 36.62 18.18 -24.35
N SER A 298 36.97 18.96 -25.36
CA SER A 298 38.33 19.09 -25.85
C SER A 298 39.19 19.63 -24.70
N ASN A 299 39.91 18.73 -24.03
CA ASN A 299 41.00 19.11 -23.15
C ASN A 299 42.21 19.46 -24.05
N PRO A 300 42.63 20.74 -24.13
CA PRO A 300 43.93 21.05 -24.72
C PRO A 300 45.01 20.51 -23.80
N ALA A 301 45.82 19.63 -24.37
CA ALA A 301 47.04 19.11 -23.79
C ALA A 301 47.88 20.25 -23.19
N ARG A 302 48.30 20.02 -21.94
CA ARG A 302 49.33 20.80 -21.27
C ARG A 302 50.68 20.22 -21.69
N SER A 303 51.33 20.94 -22.61
CA SER A 303 52.78 20.91 -22.82
C SER A 303 53.52 21.42 -21.58
#